data_AF-A0A9D2HP00-F1
#
_entry.id   AF-A0A9D2HP00-F1
#
_cell.length_a   1.000
_cell.length_b   1.000
_cell.length_c   1.000
_cell.angle_alpha   90.00
_cell.angle_beta   90.00
_cell.angle_gamma   90.00
#
_symmetry.space_group_name_H-M   'P 1'
#
loop_
_entity.id
_entity.type
_entity.pdbx_description
1 polymer ?
#
loop_
_entity_poly.entity_id
_entity_poly.type
_entity_poly.pdbx_seq_one_letter_code
_entity_poly.pdbx_strand_id
1 'polypeptide(L)'
;MEENKHMEQAGAASAVPTEKKSENRKREVSGKDVQAIRTFLESVGIYEADALRVSIAIADGKATTDSISADDRLALNRYLNSGTDNERLTADNAQGHRLNRVFKLLEHVTEFCDKRQLVTVNKALLSIAVNATDISRAVSSLDKRSVPGQPFSGTTNGNGTNK
;
A
#
# COMPACT_ATOMS: atom_id res chain seq x y z
N MET A 1 53.61 36.33 -49.86
CA MET A 1 53.68 34.96 -49.33
C MET A 1 52.32 34.66 -48.76
N GLU A 2 51.59 33.77 -49.43
CA GLU A 2 50.42 33.10 -48.90
C GLU A 2 50.79 32.25 -47.69
N GLU A 3 49.88 32.16 -46.72
CA GLU A 3 49.56 30.87 -46.11
C GLU A 3 48.06 30.84 -45.73
N ASN A 4 47.36 29.88 -46.33
CA ASN A 4 45.99 29.47 -46.02
C ASN A 4 46.02 28.29 -45.02
N LYS A 5 45.16 28.29 -43.99
CA LYS A 5 44.53 27.08 -43.41
C LYS A 5 43.48 27.48 -42.35
N HIS A 6 42.18 27.45 -42.66
CA HIS A 6 41.21 26.33 -42.61
C HIS A 6 40.56 26.07 -41.22
N MET A 7 39.27 26.44 -41.15
CA MET A 7 38.09 25.69 -40.67
C MET A 7 37.86 25.37 -39.19
N GLU A 8 36.55 25.33 -38.85
CA GLU A 8 35.87 24.91 -37.62
C GLU A 8 35.78 26.01 -36.52
N GLN A 9 34.66 26.25 -35.82
CA GLN A 9 33.49 25.43 -35.54
C GLN A 9 32.31 26.32 -35.07
N ALA A 10 31.11 25.82 -35.30
CA ALA A 10 29.82 26.43 -35.02
C ALA A 10 29.47 26.61 -33.53
N GLY A 11 28.60 27.58 -33.27
CA GLY A 11 27.41 27.38 -32.43
C GLY A 11 27.50 27.78 -30.95
N ALA A 12 26.98 28.96 -30.61
CA ALA A 12 26.56 29.27 -29.24
C ALA A 12 25.42 30.30 -29.22
N ALA A 13 24.19 29.84 -29.36
CA ALA A 13 22.99 30.54 -28.87
C ALA A 13 21.84 29.53 -28.72
N SER A 14 21.97 28.57 -27.80
CA SER A 14 20.83 27.77 -27.37
C SER A 14 20.06 28.56 -26.32
N ALA A 15 18.93 29.15 -26.75
CA ALA A 15 17.99 29.83 -25.88
C ALA A 15 17.42 28.83 -24.86
N VAL A 16 17.69 29.10 -23.59
CA VAL A 16 17.12 28.43 -22.42
C VAL A 16 15.59 28.55 -22.48
N PRO A 17 14.80 27.45 -22.50
CA PRO A 17 13.38 27.53 -22.29
C PRO A 17 13.16 27.87 -20.81
N THR A 18 12.59 29.05 -20.57
CA THR A 18 12.19 29.50 -19.25
C THR A 18 11.21 28.51 -18.62
N GLU A 19 11.58 28.02 -17.45
CA GLU A 19 10.74 27.19 -16.60
C GLU A 19 9.40 27.91 -16.36
N LYS A 20 8.32 27.31 -16.88
CA LYS A 20 6.97 27.72 -16.53
C LYS A 20 6.75 27.35 -15.07
N LYS A 21 6.97 28.34 -14.19
CA LYS A 21 6.50 28.44 -12.82
C LYS A 21 5.14 27.75 -12.70
N SER A 22 5.13 26.54 -12.12
CA SER A 22 3.90 25.78 -11.90
C SER A 22 3.08 26.51 -10.83
N GLU A 23 2.15 27.32 -11.34
CA GLU A 23 1.11 27.94 -10.55
C GLU A 23 0.35 26.83 -9.81
N ASN A 24 0.49 26.83 -8.49
CA ASN A 24 -0.18 25.93 -7.56
C ASN A 24 -1.69 26.22 -7.57
N ARG A 25 -2.38 25.84 -8.66
CA ARG A 25 -3.84 25.90 -8.70
C ARG A 25 -4.35 24.79 -7.81
N LYS A 26 -4.90 25.17 -6.66
CA LYS A 26 -5.86 24.34 -5.92
C LYS A 26 -6.92 23.88 -6.93
N ARG A 27 -6.82 22.64 -7.40
CA ARG A 27 -7.90 22.02 -8.18
C ARG A 27 -9.08 21.88 -7.23
N GLU A 28 -10.16 22.58 -7.50
CA GLU A 28 -11.42 22.30 -6.86
C GLU A 28 -11.89 20.92 -7.31
N VAL A 29 -12.24 20.05 -6.35
CA VAL A 29 -12.80 18.73 -6.63
C VAL A 29 -14.14 18.96 -7.32
N SER A 30 -14.23 18.58 -8.59
CA SER A 30 -15.45 18.73 -9.37
C SER A 30 -16.48 17.66 -8.99
N GLY A 31 -17.77 17.90 -9.30
CA GLY A 31 -18.81 16.88 -9.07
C GLY A 31 -18.53 15.54 -9.79
N LYS A 32 -17.78 15.58 -10.90
CA LYS A 32 -17.32 14.36 -11.61
C LYS A 32 -16.28 13.60 -10.80
N ASP A 33 -15.35 14.31 -10.15
CA ASP A 33 -14.33 13.71 -9.31
C ASP A 33 -14.97 13.06 -8.07
N VAL A 34 -15.98 13.70 -7.47
CA VAL A 34 -16.76 13.11 -6.36
C VAL A 34 -17.45 11.82 -6.79
N GLN A 35 -18.06 11.80 -7.98
CA GLN A 35 -18.71 10.60 -8.50
C GLN A 35 -17.71 9.47 -8.76
N ALA A 36 -16.54 9.79 -9.33
CA ALA A 36 -15.47 8.81 -9.55
C ALA A 36 -14.95 8.22 -8.24
N ILE A 37 -14.72 9.07 -7.21
CA ILE A 37 -14.31 8.62 -5.88
C ILE A 37 -15.37 7.70 -5.27
N ARG A 38 -16.65 8.06 -5.36
CA ARG A 38 -17.75 7.22 -4.87
C ARG A 38 -17.72 5.85 -5.54
N THR A 39 -17.68 5.81 -6.87
CA THR A 39 -17.66 4.55 -7.63
C THR A 39 -16.44 3.69 -7.29
N PHE A 40 -15.27 4.30 -7.10
CA PHE A 40 -14.07 3.57 -6.65
C PHE A 40 -14.23 3.01 -5.24
N LEU A 41 -14.74 3.80 -4.29
CA LEU A 41 -14.96 3.33 -2.91
C LEU A 41 -16.03 2.23 -2.83
N GLU A 42 -17.00 2.24 -3.74
CA GLU A 42 -18.01 1.19 -3.89
C GLU A 42 -17.46 -0.09 -4.53
N SER A 43 -16.37 0.00 -5.33
CA SER A 43 -15.77 -1.16 -6.01
C SER A 43 -14.71 -1.89 -5.19
N VAL A 44 -14.12 -1.24 -4.18
CA VAL A 44 -13.06 -1.81 -3.35
C VAL A 44 -13.61 -2.58 -2.15
N GLY A 45 -12.99 -3.72 -1.85
CA GLY A 45 -13.34 -4.57 -0.71
C GLY A 45 -12.80 -4.08 0.63
N ILE A 46 -13.01 -4.90 1.67
CA ILE A 46 -12.58 -4.60 3.04
C ILE A 46 -11.05 -4.37 3.08
N TYR A 47 -10.65 -3.24 3.66
CA TYR A 47 -9.26 -2.77 3.80
C TYR A 47 -8.51 -2.55 2.47
N GLU A 48 -9.18 -2.71 1.32
CA GLU A 48 -8.52 -2.70 0.01
C GLU A 48 -8.07 -1.30 -0.40
N ALA A 49 -8.88 -0.28 -0.14
CA ALA A 49 -8.50 1.11 -0.42
C ALA A 49 -7.18 1.51 0.29
N ASP A 50 -7.02 1.13 1.55
CA ASP A 50 -5.80 1.38 2.31
C ASP A 50 -4.62 0.57 1.78
N ALA A 51 -4.85 -0.70 1.42
CA ALA A 51 -3.80 -1.53 0.82
C ALA A 51 -3.35 -0.99 -0.55
N LEU A 52 -4.27 -0.45 -1.35
CA LEU A 52 -3.99 0.23 -2.62
C LEU A 52 -3.17 1.50 -2.39
N ARG A 53 -3.57 2.34 -1.42
CA ARG A 53 -2.79 3.54 -1.03
C ARG A 53 -1.35 3.18 -0.71
N VAL A 54 -1.12 2.14 0.09
CA VAL A 54 0.24 1.69 0.44
C VAL A 54 0.98 1.13 -0.77
N SER A 55 0.30 0.37 -1.62
CA SER A 55 0.90 -0.22 -2.84
C SER A 55 1.35 0.86 -3.81
N ILE A 56 0.58 1.93 -3.98
CA ILE A 56 0.95 3.10 -4.78
C ILE A 56 2.14 3.84 -4.14
N ALA A 57 2.17 3.98 -2.81
CA ALA A 57 3.33 4.56 -2.14
C ALA A 57 4.62 3.74 -2.36
N ILE A 58 4.52 2.40 -2.42
CA ILE A 58 5.64 1.52 -2.79
C ILE A 58 6.02 1.70 -4.26
N ALA A 59 5.05 1.78 -5.16
CA ALA A 59 5.27 2.04 -6.58
C ALA A 59 6.01 3.36 -6.83
N ASP A 60 5.69 4.39 -6.04
CA ASP A 60 6.35 5.70 -6.07
C ASP A 60 7.73 5.71 -5.38
N GLY A 61 8.17 4.60 -4.79
CA GLY A 61 9.42 4.50 -4.04
C GLY A 61 9.41 5.23 -2.69
N LYS A 62 8.23 5.63 -2.20
CA LYS A 62 8.05 6.31 -0.90
C LYS A 62 8.10 5.32 0.27
N ALA A 63 7.85 4.03 0.01
CA ALA A 63 7.98 2.94 0.96
C ALA A 63 8.62 1.73 0.29
N THR A 64 9.35 0.95 1.07
CA THR A 64 9.92 -0.34 0.67
C THR A 64 9.58 -1.39 1.72
N THR A 65 9.86 -2.67 1.48
CA THR A 65 9.67 -3.72 2.50
C THR A 65 10.35 -3.40 3.83
N ASP A 66 11.51 -2.72 3.78
CA ASP A 66 12.34 -2.41 4.95
C ASP A 66 12.04 -1.04 5.55
N SER A 67 11.52 -0.09 4.76
CA SER A 67 11.24 1.29 5.18
C SER A 67 9.75 1.62 5.36
N ILE A 68 8.87 0.62 5.18
CA ILE A 68 7.42 0.79 5.38
C ILE A 68 7.11 1.15 6.84
N SER A 69 6.22 2.13 7.03
CA SER A 69 5.78 2.55 8.36
C SER A 69 4.99 1.45 9.08
N ALA A 70 4.92 1.52 10.42
CA ALA A 70 4.14 0.56 11.20
C ALA A 70 2.65 0.59 10.82
N ASP A 71 2.11 1.77 10.54
CA ASP A 71 0.71 1.96 10.16
C ASP A 71 0.42 1.41 8.76
N ASP A 72 1.29 1.68 7.78
CA ASP A 72 1.16 1.12 6.43
C ASP A 72 1.32 -0.40 6.44
N ARG A 73 2.26 -0.91 7.25
CA ARG A 73 2.46 -2.35 7.44
C ARG A 73 1.24 -3.00 8.08
N LEU A 74 0.59 -2.32 9.04
CA LEU A 74 -0.65 -2.78 9.65
C LEU A 74 -1.80 -2.78 8.65
N ALA A 75 -1.94 -1.73 7.83
CA ALA A 75 -2.95 -1.63 6.79
C ALA A 75 -2.87 -2.79 5.78
N LEU A 76 -1.66 -3.07 5.27
CA LEU A 76 -1.43 -4.23 4.41
C LEU A 76 -1.78 -5.54 5.13
N ASN A 77 -1.32 -5.72 6.36
CA ASN A 77 -1.64 -6.94 7.11
C ASN A 77 -3.15 -7.12 7.35
N ARG A 78 -3.91 -6.04 7.59
CA ARG A 78 -5.38 -6.12 7.71
C ARG A 78 -6.02 -6.65 6.43
N TYR A 79 -5.61 -6.13 5.28
CA TYR A 79 -6.08 -6.62 3.98
C TYR A 79 -5.67 -8.07 3.71
N LEU A 80 -4.39 -8.40 3.91
CA LEU A 80 -3.83 -9.74 3.66
C LEU A 80 -4.45 -10.82 4.56
N ASN A 81 -4.88 -10.45 5.76
CA ASN A 81 -5.50 -11.37 6.72
C ASN A 81 -7.05 -11.36 6.66
N SER A 82 -7.65 -10.45 5.87
CA SER A 82 -9.09 -10.43 5.66
C SER A 82 -9.55 -11.60 4.78
N GLY A 83 -10.72 -12.17 5.09
CA GLY A 83 -11.38 -13.17 4.24
C GLY A 83 -12.43 -12.51 3.36
N THR A 84 -12.61 -13.03 2.14
CA THR A 84 -13.69 -12.57 1.25
C THR A 84 -14.90 -13.47 1.32
N ASP A 85 -14.75 -14.80 1.28
CA ASP A 85 -15.87 -15.75 1.41
C ASP A 85 -15.33 -17.15 1.75
N ASN A 86 -15.55 -17.64 2.97
CA ASN A 86 -15.22 -19.00 3.45
C ASN A 86 -13.73 -19.40 3.59
N GLU A 87 -12.78 -18.67 3.00
CA GLU A 87 -11.35 -18.81 3.36
C GLU A 87 -11.06 -18.08 4.67
N ARG A 88 -11.40 -18.73 5.78
CA ARG A 88 -10.98 -18.27 7.09
C ARG A 88 -9.48 -18.47 7.20
N LEU A 89 -8.76 -17.43 7.61
CA LEU A 89 -7.35 -17.54 7.97
C LEU A 89 -7.22 -18.58 9.10
N THR A 90 -6.36 -19.57 8.91
CA THR A 90 -5.97 -20.58 9.90
C THR A 90 -4.45 -20.62 10.01
N ALA A 91 -3.93 -21.27 11.05
CA ALA A 91 -2.49 -21.48 11.17
C ALA A 91 -1.91 -22.20 9.94
N ASP A 92 -2.65 -23.17 9.40
CA ASP A 92 -2.16 -24.04 8.33
C ASP A 92 -2.25 -23.41 6.94
N ASN A 93 -3.19 -22.48 6.72
CA ASN A 93 -3.39 -21.87 5.40
C ASN A 93 -2.85 -20.42 5.29
N ALA A 94 -2.34 -19.85 6.38
CA ALA A 94 -2.10 -18.41 6.48
C ALA A 94 -1.24 -17.84 5.34
N GLN A 95 -0.16 -18.54 4.98
CA GLN A 95 0.70 -18.10 3.89
C GLN A 95 -0.01 -18.14 2.53
N GLY A 96 -0.68 -19.27 2.22
CA GLY A 96 -1.41 -19.43 0.95
C GLY A 96 -2.54 -18.41 0.81
N HIS A 97 -3.30 -18.20 1.88
CA HIS A 97 -4.33 -17.16 1.96
C HIS A 97 -3.77 -15.77 1.67
N ARG A 98 -2.68 -15.39 2.34
CA ARG A 98 -2.06 -14.06 2.15
C ARG A 98 -1.52 -13.88 0.73
N LEU A 99 -0.96 -14.93 0.12
CA LEU A 99 -0.52 -14.88 -1.29
C LEU A 99 -1.71 -14.70 -2.23
N ASN A 100 -2.81 -15.43 -2.03
CA ASN A 100 -4.05 -15.24 -2.80
C ASN A 100 -4.56 -13.79 -2.71
N ARG A 101 -4.51 -13.20 -1.51
CA ARG A 101 -4.86 -11.79 -1.30
C ARG A 101 -3.91 -10.84 -2.05
N VAL A 102 -2.60 -11.09 -2.07
CA VAL A 102 -1.65 -10.28 -2.87
C VAL A 102 -2.02 -10.29 -4.35
N PHE A 103 -2.36 -11.45 -4.94
CA PHE A 103 -2.71 -11.50 -6.35
C PHE A 103 -3.96 -10.68 -6.68
N LYS A 104 -5.00 -10.77 -5.85
CA LYS A 104 -6.21 -9.92 -5.98
C LYS A 104 -5.87 -8.43 -5.88
N LEU A 105 -5.00 -8.04 -4.95
CA LEU A 105 -4.57 -6.65 -4.83
C LEU A 105 -3.79 -6.20 -6.06
N LEU A 106 -2.89 -7.05 -6.58
CA LEU A 106 -2.08 -6.73 -7.75
C LEU A 106 -2.94 -6.48 -9.00
N GLU A 107 -4.05 -7.20 -9.18
CA GLU A 107 -5.01 -6.96 -10.26
C GLU A 107 -5.50 -5.50 -10.24
N HIS A 108 -5.90 -4.98 -9.08
CA HIS A 108 -6.32 -3.58 -8.94
C HIS A 108 -5.17 -2.58 -9.01
N VAL A 109 -3.98 -2.93 -8.51
CA VAL A 109 -2.80 -2.04 -8.57
C VAL A 109 -2.38 -1.75 -10.01
N THR A 110 -2.65 -2.66 -10.96
CA THR A 110 -2.31 -2.46 -12.38
C THR A 110 -2.93 -1.21 -13.00
N GLU A 111 -4.06 -0.74 -12.46
CA GLU A 111 -4.71 0.50 -12.92
C GLU A 111 -3.91 1.77 -12.58
N PHE A 112 -2.99 1.68 -11.61
CA PHE A 112 -2.27 2.83 -11.05
C PHE A 112 -0.77 2.82 -11.31
N CYS A 113 -0.21 1.73 -11.85
CA CYS A 113 1.23 1.49 -11.91
C CYS A 113 1.71 1.12 -13.31
N ASP A 114 2.90 1.60 -13.68
CA ASP A 114 3.62 1.10 -14.86
C ASP A 114 4.25 -0.29 -14.62
N LYS A 115 4.79 -0.89 -15.71
CA LYS A 115 5.39 -2.23 -15.65
C LYS A 115 6.54 -2.34 -14.64
N ARG A 116 7.37 -1.32 -14.51
CA ARG A 116 8.53 -1.33 -13.59
C ARG A 116 8.05 -1.16 -12.15
N GLN A 117 7.08 -0.28 -11.94
CA GLN A 117 6.43 -0.09 -10.65
C GLN A 117 5.75 -1.38 -10.18
N LEU A 118 5.04 -2.08 -11.06
CA LEU A 118 4.41 -3.37 -10.72
C LEU A 118 5.41 -4.43 -10.26
N VAL A 119 6.60 -4.51 -10.85
CA VAL A 119 7.66 -5.42 -10.39
C VAL A 119 8.09 -5.07 -8.96
N THR A 120 8.28 -3.77 -8.66
CA THR A 120 8.63 -3.29 -7.32
C THR A 120 7.54 -3.61 -6.30
N VAL A 121 6.28 -3.33 -6.63
CA VAL A 121 5.14 -3.60 -5.75
C VAL A 121 4.99 -5.11 -5.52
N ASN A 122 5.06 -5.92 -6.57
CA ASN A 122 4.96 -7.37 -6.47
C ASN A 122 6.04 -7.94 -5.52
N LYS A 123 7.30 -7.51 -5.68
CA LYS A 123 8.39 -7.93 -4.79
C LYS A 123 8.09 -7.58 -3.33
N ALA A 124 7.63 -6.36 -3.07
CA ALA A 124 7.35 -5.90 -1.71
C ALA A 124 6.16 -6.64 -1.09
N LEU A 125 5.04 -6.72 -1.79
CA LEU A 125 3.82 -7.37 -1.31
C LEU A 125 4.04 -8.87 -1.06
N LEU A 126 4.71 -9.58 -1.96
CA LEU A 126 5.05 -10.99 -1.74
C LEU A 126 5.95 -11.19 -0.52
N SER A 127 6.95 -10.31 -0.34
CA SER A 127 7.84 -10.36 0.83
C SER A 127 7.09 -10.15 2.14
N ILE A 128 6.10 -9.23 2.15
CA ILE A 128 5.24 -8.98 3.32
C ILE A 128 4.27 -10.14 3.54
N ALA A 129 3.70 -10.71 2.48
CA ALA A 129 2.77 -11.81 2.58
C ALA A 129 3.38 -13.06 3.22
N VAL A 130 4.65 -13.36 2.93
CA VAL A 130 5.37 -14.53 3.49
C VAL A 130 6.16 -14.21 4.75
N ASN A 131 6.06 -13.00 5.29
CA ASN A 131 6.81 -12.62 6.48
C ASN A 131 6.34 -13.41 7.71
N ALA A 132 7.24 -14.21 8.28
CA ALA A 132 6.93 -15.12 9.39
C ALA A 132 6.39 -14.41 10.63
N THR A 133 6.94 -13.25 10.99
CA THR A 133 6.49 -12.47 12.15
C THR A 133 5.07 -11.96 11.98
N ASP A 134 4.75 -11.48 10.79
CA ASP A 134 3.41 -10.99 10.48
C ASP A 134 2.38 -12.12 10.41
N ILE A 135 2.76 -13.27 9.85
CA ILE A 135 1.92 -14.48 9.84
C ILE A 135 1.65 -14.94 11.27
N SER A 136 2.70 -15.08 12.08
CA SER A 136 2.59 -15.51 13.48
C SER A 136 1.69 -14.56 14.28
N ARG A 137 1.83 -13.24 14.09
CA ARG A 137 0.96 -12.23 14.72
C ARG A 137 -0.49 -12.39 14.29
N ALA A 138 -0.73 -12.61 13.00
CA ALA A 138 -2.06 -12.81 12.45
C ALA A 138 -2.73 -14.07 13.04
N VAL A 139 -2.03 -15.20 13.01
CA VAL A 139 -2.51 -16.47 13.56
C VAL A 139 -2.77 -16.36 15.06
N SER A 140 -1.83 -15.79 15.82
CA SER A 140 -1.99 -15.60 17.27
C SER A 140 -3.18 -14.69 17.63
N SER A 141 -3.57 -13.78 16.73
CA SER A 141 -4.75 -12.93 16.94
C SER A 141 -6.08 -13.68 16.74
N LEU A 142 -6.07 -14.80 16.02
CA LEU A 142 -7.23 -15.68 15.86
C LEU A 142 -7.54 -16.41 17.17
N ASP A 143 -6.52 -16.91 17.86
CA ASP A 143 -6.69 -17.62 19.14
C ASP A 143 -7.21 -16.71 20.26
N LYS A 144 -6.88 -15.41 20.19
CA LYS A 144 -7.39 -14.39 21.12
C LYS A 144 -8.85 -14.03 20.87
N ARG A 145 -9.41 -14.35 19.70
CA ARG A 145 -10.83 -14.15 19.39
C ARG A 145 -11.62 -15.24 20.11
N SER A 146 -11.82 -15.04 21.41
CA SER A 146 -12.62 -15.92 22.28
C SER A 146 -13.98 -16.21 21.63
N VAL A 147 -14.40 -17.46 21.81
CA VAL A 147 -15.63 -18.07 21.30
C VAL A 147 -16.84 -17.14 21.53
N PRO A 148 -17.74 -16.98 20.55
CA PRO A 148 -19.01 -16.29 20.78
C PRO A 148 -19.72 -16.94 21.97
N GLY A 149 -19.83 -16.23 23.09
CA GLY A 149 -20.51 -16.70 24.30
C GLY A 149 -19.66 -16.75 25.58
N GLN A 150 -18.38 -16.41 25.56
CA GLN A 150 -17.61 -16.31 26.82
C GLN A 150 -17.92 -14.97 27.52
N PRO A 151 -18.50 -14.97 28.75
CA PRO A 151 -18.75 -13.74 29.47
C PRO A 151 -17.41 -13.07 29.78
N PHE A 152 -17.34 -11.75 29.54
CA PHE A 152 -16.23 -10.92 29.95
C PHE A 152 -16.06 -11.04 31.46
N SER A 153 -15.10 -11.85 31.90
CA SER A 153 -14.67 -11.86 33.29
C SER A 153 -13.74 -10.67 33.48
N GLY A 154 -14.32 -9.50 33.68
CA GLY A 154 -13.60 -8.34 34.16
C GLY A 154 -13.17 -8.60 35.60
N THR A 155 -11.90 -8.91 35.82
CA THR A 155 -11.32 -8.96 37.16
C THR A 155 -11.23 -7.54 37.71
N THR A 156 -12.30 -7.06 38.33
CA THR A 156 -12.23 -5.92 39.26
C THR A 156 -11.58 -6.39 40.56
N ASN A 157 -10.26 -6.22 40.66
CA ASN A 157 -9.57 -6.18 41.95
C ASN A 157 -9.93 -4.85 42.64
N GLY A 158 -11.16 -4.79 43.17
CA GLY A 158 -11.63 -3.73 44.04
C GLY A 158 -11.23 -4.03 45.48
N ASN A 159 -10.10 -3.47 45.90
CA ASN A 159 -9.74 -3.37 47.30
C ASN A 159 -10.70 -2.38 47.96
N GLY A 160 -11.51 -2.79 48.94
CA GLY A 160 -12.39 -1.86 49.66
C GLY A 160 -13.46 -2.47 50.56
N THR A 161 -13.12 -2.61 51.85
CA THR A 161 -13.98 -2.47 53.05
C THR A 161 -15.27 -3.29 53.20
N ASN A 162 -15.25 -4.20 54.19
CA ASN A 162 -16.27 -4.47 55.22
C ASN A 162 -15.75 -5.72 56.00
N LYS A 163 -15.58 -5.75 57.32
CA LYS A 163 -16.35 -5.21 58.43
C LYS A 163 -15.47 -5.22 59.69
#